data_AF-A0AAV8VNH8-F1
#
_entry.id   AF-A0AAV8VNH8-F1
#
_cell.length_a   1.000
_cell.length_b   1.000
_cell.length_c   1.000
_cell.angle_alpha   90.00
_cell.angle_beta   90.00
_cell.angle_gamma   90.00
#
_symmetry.space_group_name_H-M   'P 1'
#
loop_
_entity.id
_entity.type
_entity.pdbx_description
1 polymer ?
#
loop_
_entity_poly.entity_id
_entity_poly.type
_entity_poly.pdbx_seq_one_letter_code
_entity_poly.pdbx_strand_id
1 'polypeptide(L)'
;MENFELEEAVKEVMDGILPKKSRKIYEAQYDTFKSKTLSSSTLWAHYSMLKTMLNVKRNIDVSKFYKLSAFLKRKSEGYKPKKAKVLTLDQIDKFLLEAPDKDFLMIKVALIFWCRRCLQRQRVTSMNN
;
A
#
# COMPACT_ATOMS: atom_id res chain seq x y z
N MET A 1 22.18 23.63 4.63
CA MET A 1 22.63 23.76 3.24
C MET A 1 21.99 22.63 2.41
N GLU A 2 22.37 21.37 2.58
CA GLU A 2 21.43 20.34 3.04
C GLU A 2 20.13 20.07 2.25
N ASN A 3 19.06 20.55 2.86
CA ASN A 3 17.68 20.41 2.42
C ASN A 3 17.33 21.34 1.26
N PHE A 4 18.10 22.41 1.06
CA PHE A 4 17.87 23.37 0.00
C PHE A 4 18.27 22.77 -1.35
N GLU A 5 19.42 22.10 -1.40
CA GLU A 5 19.92 21.44 -2.62
C GLU A 5 19.03 20.26 -3.05
N LEU A 6 18.49 19.50 -2.09
CA LEU A 6 17.54 18.43 -2.39
C LEU A 6 16.20 18.96 -2.92
N GLU A 7 15.71 20.08 -2.39
CA GLU A 7 14.49 20.73 -2.88
C GLU A 7 14.70 21.35 -4.28
N GLU A 8 15.90 21.88 -4.53
CA GLU A 8 16.28 22.49 -5.81
C GLU A 8 16.44 21.43 -6.92
N ALA A 9 17.15 20.33 -6.64
CA ALA A 9 17.29 19.22 -7.59
C ALA A 9 15.95 18.55 -7.92
N VAL A 10 15.06 18.39 -6.93
CA VAL A 10 13.71 17.86 -7.16
C VAL A 10 12.87 18.82 -8.00
N LYS A 11 13.00 20.13 -7.77
CA LYS A 11 12.34 21.15 -8.59
C LYS A 11 12.81 21.12 -10.03
N GLU A 12 14.11 21.03 -10.30
CA GLU A 12 14.63 20.99 -11.68
C GLU A 12 14.16 19.76 -12.46
N VAL A 13 14.20 18.58 -11.83
CA VAL A 13 13.71 17.34 -12.43
C VAL A 13 12.21 17.42 -12.73
N MET A 14 11.42 17.95 -11.79
CA MET A 14 9.97 18.13 -11.98
C MET A 14 9.65 19.17 -13.07
N ASP A 15 10.45 20.23 -13.17
CA ASP A 15 10.29 21.28 -14.18
C ASP A 15 10.58 20.78 -15.60
N GLY A 16 11.43 19.75 -15.74
CA GLY A 16 11.73 19.09 -17.01
C GLY A 16 10.70 18.02 -17.43
N ILE A 17 10.03 17.38 -16.48
CA ILE A 17 9.02 16.33 -16.76
C ILE A 17 7.70 16.95 -17.23
N LEU A 18 7.36 18.16 -16.75
CA LEU A 18 6.07 18.80 -17.01
C LEU A 18 6.14 19.85 -18.14
N PRO A 19 5.29 19.74 -19.18
CA PRO A 19 5.22 20.75 -20.24
C PRO A 19 4.88 22.15 -19.70
N LYS A 20 5.77 23.12 -19.94
CA LYS A 20 5.65 24.51 -19.42
C LYS A 20 4.32 25.19 -19.77
N LYS A 21 3.75 24.91 -20.96
CA LYS A 21 2.54 25.56 -21.50
C LYS A 21 1.28 25.30 -20.65
N SER A 22 1.21 24.17 -19.94
CA SER A 22 0.00 23.75 -19.22
C SER A 22 0.28 23.24 -17.81
N ARG A 23 1.45 23.58 -17.24
CA ARG A 23 1.91 23.15 -15.92
C ARG A 23 0.84 23.31 -14.83
N LYS A 24 0.23 24.50 -14.74
CA LYS A 24 -0.83 24.80 -13.76
C LYS A 24 -2.05 23.88 -13.87
N ILE A 25 -2.39 23.43 -15.08
CA ILE A 25 -3.52 22.51 -15.31
C ILE A 25 -3.15 21.12 -14.82
N TYR A 26 -1.93 20.65 -15.13
CA TYR A 26 -1.44 19.34 -14.68
C TYR A 26 -1.27 19.27 -13.16
N GLU A 27 -0.72 20.32 -12.55
CA GLU A 27 -0.60 20.43 -11.08
C GLU A 27 -1.98 20.39 -10.41
N ALA A 28 -2.92 21.22 -10.89
CA ALA A 28 -4.29 21.24 -10.37
C ALA A 28 -5.00 19.88 -10.54
N GLN A 29 -4.80 19.21 -11.68
CA GLN A 29 -5.36 17.88 -11.92
C GLN A 29 -4.70 16.81 -11.05
N TYR A 30 -3.38 16.86 -10.86
CA TYR A 30 -2.65 15.94 -9.99
C TYR A 30 -3.05 16.11 -8.52
N ASP A 31 -3.20 17.34 -8.04
CA ASP A 31 -3.66 17.62 -6.67
C ASP A 31 -5.12 17.22 -6.46
N THR A 32 -5.97 17.43 -7.46
CA THR A 32 -7.36 16.97 -7.46
C THR A 32 -7.43 15.44 -7.49
N PHE A 33 -6.58 14.79 -8.27
CA PHE A 33 -6.45 13.33 -8.30
C PHE A 33 -6.00 12.81 -6.94
N LYS A 34 -4.91 13.34 -6.40
CA LYS A 34 -4.29 12.89 -5.15
C LYS A 34 -5.21 13.10 -3.93
N SER A 35 -5.96 14.21 -3.90
CA SER A 35 -6.93 14.50 -2.83
C SER A 35 -8.20 13.65 -2.89
N LYS A 36 -8.63 13.22 -4.09
CA LYS A 36 -9.81 12.35 -4.28
C LYS A 36 -9.51 10.86 -4.17
N THR A 37 -8.28 10.41 -4.46
CA THR A 37 -8.01 8.98 -4.73
C THR A 37 -7.11 8.28 -3.73
N LEU A 38 -6.36 8.99 -2.88
CA LEU A 38 -5.50 8.31 -1.92
C LEU A 38 -6.32 7.68 -0.81
N SER A 39 -6.41 6.35 -0.86
CA SER A 39 -7.00 5.57 0.21
C SER A 39 -6.28 5.83 1.52
N SER A 40 -7.00 5.75 2.64
CA SER A 40 -6.44 6.03 3.96
C SER A 40 -5.23 5.14 4.25
N SER A 41 -5.20 3.89 3.77
CA SER A 41 -4.04 3.00 3.89
C SER A 41 -2.81 3.50 3.13
N THR A 42 -2.98 4.06 1.92
CA THR A 42 -1.87 4.68 1.17
C THR A 42 -1.32 5.90 1.91
N LEU A 43 -2.19 6.71 2.50
CA LEU A 43 -1.79 7.90 3.25
C LEU A 43 -0.97 7.52 4.50
N TRP A 44 -1.41 6.49 5.23
CA TRP A 44 -0.66 5.92 6.35
C TRP A 44 0.68 5.31 5.92
N ALA A 45 0.76 4.68 4.73
CA ALA A 45 2.00 4.16 4.18
C ALA A 45 3.00 5.29 3.87
N HIS A 46 2.56 6.37 3.23
CA HIS A 46 3.39 7.55 3.00
C HIS A 46 3.86 8.19 4.31
N TYR A 47 2.98 8.30 5.31
CA TYR A 47 3.35 8.77 6.65
C TYR A 47 4.44 7.87 7.26
N SER A 48 4.30 6.55 7.17
CA SER A 48 5.30 5.61 7.70
C SER A 48 6.64 5.71 6.98
N MET A 49 6.63 5.87 5.65
CA MET A 49 7.83 6.09 4.85
C MET A 49 8.52 7.39 5.26
N LEU A 50 7.77 8.48 5.38
CA LEU A 50 8.29 9.79 5.78
C LEU A 50 8.82 9.77 7.21
N LYS A 51 8.10 9.12 8.14
CA LYS A 51 8.53 8.93 9.54
C LYS A 51 9.88 8.25 9.60
N THR A 52 10.05 7.16 8.85
CA THR A 52 11.30 6.40 8.81
C THR A 52 12.43 7.23 8.19
N MET A 53 12.16 7.89 7.06
CA MET A 53 13.16 8.70 6.35
C MET A 53 13.65 9.89 7.20
N LEU A 54 12.74 10.62 7.84
CA LEU A 54 13.09 11.77 8.68
C LEU A 54 13.83 11.36 9.95
N ASN A 55 13.49 10.19 10.50
CA ASN A 55 14.22 9.62 11.62
C ASN A 55 15.66 9.24 11.22
N VAL A 56 15.84 8.57 10.08
CA VAL A 56 17.17 8.14 9.62
C VAL A 56 18.06 9.31 9.20
N LYS A 57 17.53 10.26 8.41
CA LYS A 57 18.34 11.34 7.82
C LYS A 57 18.56 12.52 8.75
N ARG A 58 17.58 12.84 9.60
CA ARG A 58 17.59 14.08 10.41
C ARG A 58 17.36 13.83 11.90
N ASN A 59 17.18 12.58 12.33
CA ASN A 59 16.84 12.22 13.71
C ASN A 59 15.63 13.00 14.26
N ILE A 60 14.66 13.28 13.38
CA ILE A 60 13.43 13.99 13.74
C ILE A 60 12.33 12.98 14.00
N ASP A 61 11.84 12.94 15.23
CA ASP A 61 10.68 12.12 15.58
C ASP A 61 9.37 12.77 15.12
N VAL A 62 8.83 12.25 14.03
CA VAL A 62 7.56 12.70 13.42
C VAL A 62 6.35 12.37 14.32
N SER A 63 6.52 11.52 15.34
CA SER A 63 5.46 11.18 16.30
C SER A 63 5.03 12.37 17.14
N LYS A 64 5.89 13.40 17.28
CA LYS A 64 5.62 14.63 18.03
C LYS A 64 4.59 15.55 17.34
N PHE A 65 4.33 15.37 16.04
CA PHE A 65 3.37 16.18 15.29
C PHE A 65 1.93 15.67 15.46
N TYR A 66 1.33 15.92 16.61
CA TYR A 66 -0.03 15.50 16.95
C TYR A 66 -1.12 16.01 15.98
N LYS A 67 -0.94 17.21 15.40
CA LYS A 67 -1.86 17.76 14.39
C LYS A 67 -1.91 16.90 13.13
N LEU A 68 -0.75 16.39 12.71
CA LEU A 68 -0.63 15.54 11.53
C LEU A 68 -1.26 14.16 11.78
N SER A 69 -1.01 13.56 12.94
CA SER A 69 -1.61 12.27 13.29
C SER A 69 -3.14 12.38 13.46
N ALA A 70 -3.64 13.49 14.01
CA ALA A 70 -5.08 13.76 14.08
C ALA A 70 -5.72 13.93 12.69
N PHE A 71 -5.04 14.61 11.76
CA PHE A 71 -5.50 14.76 10.38
C PHE A 71 -5.58 13.40 9.66
N LEU A 72 -4.54 12.57 9.78
CA LEU A 72 -4.51 11.21 9.23
C LEU A 72 -5.63 10.33 9.77
N LYS A 73 -5.90 10.40 11.08
CA LYS A 73 -6.99 9.67 11.73
C LYS A 73 -8.35 10.08 11.17
N ARG A 74 -8.64 11.39 11.08
CA ARG A 74 -9.88 11.90 10.49
C ARG A 74 -10.07 11.49 9.03
N LYS A 75 -8.99 11.48 8.24
CA LYS A 75 -9.02 10.99 6.86
C LYS A 75 -9.20 9.47 6.74
N SER A 76 -9.04 8.73 7.83
CA SER A 76 -9.31 7.29 7.90
C SER A 76 -10.68 6.94 8.47
N GLU A 77 -11.40 7.91 9.03
CA GLU A 77 -12.76 7.70 9.53
C GLU A 77 -13.68 7.26 8.37
N GLY A 78 -14.32 6.09 8.53
CA GLY A 78 -15.15 5.47 7.49
C GLY A 78 -14.41 4.60 6.48
N TYR A 79 -13.07 4.53 6.52
CA TYR A 79 -12.32 3.60 5.66
C TYR A 79 -12.65 2.15 6.02
N LYS A 80 -13.26 1.43 5.08
CA LYS A 80 -13.45 -0.02 5.17
C LYS A 80 -12.39 -0.71 4.31
N PRO A 81 -11.50 -1.54 4.88
CA PRO A 81 -10.50 -2.25 4.09
C PRO A 81 -11.20 -3.19 3.11
N LYS A 82 -10.80 -3.12 1.83
CA LYS A 82 -11.22 -4.09 0.82
C LYS A 82 -10.55 -5.43 1.13
N LYS A 83 -11.26 -6.30 1.83
CA LYS A 83 -10.79 -7.66 2.09
C LYS A 83 -11.03 -8.53 0.85
N ALA A 84 -10.08 -9.41 0.54
CA ALA A 84 -10.33 -10.46 -0.43
C ALA A 84 -11.49 -11.35 0.06
N LYS A 85 -12.28 -11.90 -0.85
CA LYS A 85 -13.31 -12.88 -0.48
C LYS A 85 -12.61 -14.08 0.14
N VAL A 86 -13.07 -14.47 1.32
CA VAL A 86 -12.59 -15.69 1.97
C VAL A 86 -13.25 -16.86 1.26
N LEU A 87 -12.43 -17.74 0.68
CA LEU A 87 -12.92 -18.98 0.07
C LEU A 87 -13.29 -19.95 1.19
N THR A 88 -14.50 -20.51 1.12
CA THR A 88 -14.93 -21.58 2.04
C THR A 88 -14.37 -22.93 1.57
N LEU A 89 -14.31 -23.92 2.48
CA LEU A 89 -13.87 -25.27 2.13
C LEU A 89 -14.74 -25.87 1.02
N ASP A 90 -16.07 -25.72 1.11
CA ASP A 90 -16.99 -26.19 0.06
C ASP A 90 -16.70 -25.57 -1.31
N GLN A 91 -16.32 -24.28 -1.36
CA GLN A 91 -15.95 -23.62 -2.61
C GLN A 91 -14.63 -24.14 -3.17
N ILE A 92 -13.68 -24.47 -2.30
CA ILE A 92 -12.40 -25.08 -2.68
C ILE A 92 -12.64 -26.49 -3.20
N ASP A 93 -13.42 -27.31 -2.49
CA ASP A 93 -13.71 -28.69 -2.88
C ASP A 93 -14.49 -28.74 -4.20
N LYS A 94 -15.49 -27.88 -4.35
CA LYS A 94 -16.21 -27.71 -5.61
C LYS A 94 -15.27 -27.33 -6.75
N PHE A 95 -14.35 -26.40 -6.53
CA PHE A 95 -13.37 -26.03 -7.53
C PHE A 95 -12.41 -27.18 -7.87
N LEU A 96 -11.94 -27.94 -6.89
CA LEU A 96 -11.03 -29.06 -7.10
C LEU A 96 -11.71 -30.22 -7.87
N LEU A 97 -12.99 -30.48 -7.62
CA LEU A 97 -13.73 -31.60 -8.20
C LEU A 97 -14.37 -31.26 -9.55
N GLU A 98 -15.03 -30.10 -9.68
CA GLU A 98 -15.86 -29.79 -10.85
C GLU A 98 -15.13 -28.99 -11.94
N ALA A 99 -14.06 -28.24 -11.61
CA ALA A 99 -13.40 -27.40 -12.60
C ALA A 99 -12.62 -28.24 -13.64
N PRO A 100 -12.68 -27.90 -14.95
CA PRO A 100 -11.95 -28.63 -15.99
C PRO A 100 -10.43 -28.62 -15.78
N ASP A 101 -9.81 -29.79 -15.80
CA ASP A 101 -8.35 -29.90 -15.59
C ASP A 101 -7.54 -29.29 -16.74
N LYS A 102 -8.07 -29.30 -17.96
CA LYS A 102 -7.38 -28.74 -19.13
C LYS A 102 -6.98 -27.27 -18.94
N ASP A 103 -7.80 -26.50 -18.23
CA ASP A 103 -7.57 -25.07 -18.02
C ASP A 103 -7.04 -24.73 -16.62
N PHE A 104 -7.42 -25.53 -15.60
CA PHE A 104 -7.19 -25.18 -14.20
C PHE A 104 -6.22 -26.12 -13.45
N LEU A 105 -5.62 -27.13 -14.09
CA LEU A 105 -4.73 -28.09 -13.42
C LEU A 105 -3.61 -27.41 -12.63
N MET A 106 -2.92 -26.44 -13.23
CA MET A 106 -1.84 -25.70 -12.56
C MET A 106 -2.34 -24.92 -11.35
N ILE A 107 -3.54 -24.34 -11.43
CA ILE A 107 -4.14 -23.56 -10.34
C ILE A 107 -4.56 -24.49 -9.19
N LYS A 108 -5.14 -25.66 -9.48
CA LYS A 108 -5.48 -26.68 -8.47
C LYS A 108 -4.23 -27.14 -7.71
N VAL A 109 -3.15 -27.45 -8.45
CA VAL A 109 -1.87 -27.85 -7.86
C VAL A 109 -1.29 -26.74 -6.99
N ALA A 110 -1.23 -25.51 -7.51
CA ALA A 110 -0.73 -24.35 -6.76
C ALA A 110 -1.54 -24.10 -5.46
N LEU A 111 -2.86 -24.27 -5.50
CA LEU A 111 -3.73 -24.11 -4.34
C LEU A 111 -3.40 -25.12 -3.23
N ILE A 112 -3.17 -26.39 -3.57
CA ILE A 112 -2.80 -27.44 -2.61
C ILE A 112 -1.45 -27.12 -1.97
N PHE A 113 -0.45 -26.73 -2.77
CA PHE A 113 0.86 -26.33 -2.24
C PHE A 113 0.76 -25.12 -1.31
N TRP A 114 -0.03 -24.11 -1.69
CA TRP A 114 -0.25 -22.93 -0.87
C TRP A 114 -0.92 -23.28 0.47
N CYS A 115 -1.96 -24.10 0.45
CA CYS A 115 -2.69 -24.52 1.64
C CYS A 115 -1.78 -25.25 2.64
N ARG A 116 -0.93 -26.17 2.13
CA ARG A 116 0.08 -26.86 2.96
C ARG A 116 1.07 -25.88 3.59
N ARG A 117 1.57 -24.88 2.85
CA ARG A 117 2.49 -23.86 3.37
C ARG A 117 1.84 -22.98 4.43
N CYS A 118 0.59 -22.58 4.23
CA CYS A 118 -0.18 -21.82 5.22
C CYS A 118 -0.34 -22.61 6.53
N LEU A 119 -0.70 -23.89 6.44
CA LEU A 119 -0.85 -24.76 7.61
C LEU A 119 0.47 -24.94 8.38
N GLN A 120 1.58 -25.11 7.66
CA GLN A 120 2.91 -25.19 8.29
C GLN A 120 3.28 -23.89 9.02
N ARG A 121 2.99 -22.73 8.42
CA ARG A 121 3.25 -21.43 9.06
C ARG A 121 2.42 -21.26 10.33
N GLN A 122 1.14 -21.61 10.32
CA GLN A 122 0.28 -21.59 11.51
C GLN A 122 0.78 -22.53 12.62
N ARG A 123 1.28 -23.72 12.25
CA ARG A 123 1.88 -24.68 13.19
C ARG A 123 3.13 -24.10 13.87
N VAL A 124 4.05 -23.51 13.09
CA VAL A 124 5.27 -22.90 13.67
C VAL A 124 4.93 -21.72 14.59
N THR A 125 3.94 -20.90 14.25
CA THR A 125 3.55 -19.77 15.12
C THR A 125 2.86 -20.19 16.41
N SER A 126 2.15 -21.33 16.43
CA SER A 126 1.50 -21.85 17.65
C SER A 126 2.48 -22.56 18.59
N MET A 127 3.64 -22.99 18.10
CA MET A 127 4.70 -23.59 18.93
C MET A 127 5.63 -22.55 19.58
N ASN A 128 5.65 -21.31 19.07
CA ASN A 128 6.50 -20.22 19.55
C ASN A 128 5.79 -19.24 20.50
N ASN A 129 4.55 -19.55 20.89
CA ASN A 129 3.74 -18.84 21.89
C ASN A 129 3.55 -19.73 23.12
#